data_AF-A0A5S5BUU3-F1
#
_entry.id   AF-A0A5S5BUU3-F1
#
_cell.length_a   1.000
_cell.length_b   1.000
_cell.length_c   1.000
_cell.angle_alpha   90.00
_cell.angle_beta   90.00
_cell.angle_gamma   90.00
#
_symmetry.space_group_name_H-M   'P 1'
#
loop_
_entity.id
_entity.type
_entity.pdbx_description
1 polymer ?
#
loop_
_entity_poly.entity_id
_entity_poly.type
_entity_poly.pdbx_seq_one_letter_code
_entity_poly.pdbx_strand_id
1 'polypeptide(L)'
;MNDRHASYSPVMKKSSEQLHRFIRKLRYKREEKLRFLLVYDVERNGSRLKAPPNANGFRASSASAWSDSHSSGSSSDQGAILLQPPAARLSKSVTQIKLASGRRRAVHLLARNAQGYAVFMGINQGGVKDRDIRRVNAQFIDVDLNKIAESFPTKAELDRRVRALRANPAEQLRMVAVSRDARGQFVLKAQRTEARVAQLKERFLKKYGGLLRQAMIVETKNGYHAYWPVHGGAIAKFVPIQNALTKKFGSDPHITNLSRVMRVPGFYHMKNPDRPFLVRVVRWGRKKPFTQDELVKSLGLKL
;
A
#
# COMPACT_ATOMS: atom_id res chain seq x y z
N MET A 1 17.03 29.25 -4.48
CA MET A 1 15.60 29.57 -4.70
C MET A 1 14.76 28.92 -3.60
N ASN A 2 14.44 29.76 -2.61
CA ASN A 2 13.69 29.62 -1.36
C ASN A 2 13.05 28.26 -1.00
N ASP A 3 13.73 27.55 -0.09
CA ASP A 3 13.13 26.66 0.92
C ASP A 3 12.24 27.54 1.84
N ARG A 4 11.05 27.94 1.37
CA ARG A 4 9.99 28.38 2.30
C ARG A 4 9.60 27.13 3.07
N HIS A 5 9.98 27.06 4.34
CA HIS A 5 9.51 26.06 5.29
C HIS A 5 8.00 25.87 5.09
N ALA A 6 7.62 24.79 4.41
CA ALA A 6 6.22 24.39 4.30
C ALA A 6 5.73 24.19 5.73
N SER A 7 4.84 25.07 6.19
CA SER A 7 4.22 24.92 7.50
C SER A 7 3.41 23.63 7.48
N TYR A 8 4.03 22.55 7.98
CA TYR A 8 3.39 21.24 8.01
C TYR A 8 2.23 21.27 9.00
N SER A 9 1.11 20.64 8.62
CA SER A 9 -0.04 20.52 9.53
C SER A 9 0.39 19.89 10.86
N PRO A 10 -0.24 20.25 12.00
CA PRO A 10 0.06 19.64 13.30
C PRO A 10 0.00 18.11 13.28
N VAL A 11 -0.96 17.55 12.51
CA VAL A 11 -1.11 16.11 12.31
C VAL A 11 0.11 15.50 11.61
N MET A 12 0.66 16.20 10.62
CA MET A 12 1.89 15.79 9.95
C MET A 12 3.09 15.83 10.89
N LYS A 13 3.23 16.88 11.72
CA LYS A 13 4.31 16.95 12.72
C LYS A 13 4.24 15.77 13.70
N LYS A 14 3.05 15.44 14.21
CA LYS A 14 2.82 14.30 15.11
C LYS A 14 3.12 12.94 14.46
N SER A 15 2.90 12.82 13.16
CA SER A 15 3.16 11.58 12.40
C SER A 15 4.56 11.52 11.79
N SER A 16 5.36 12.59 11.93
CA SER A 16 6.60 12.76 11.19
C SER A 16 7.67 11.70 11.49
N GLU A 17 7.65 11.12 12.69
CA GLU A 17 8.57 10.06 13.08
C GLU A 17 8.03 8.64 12.84
N GLN A 18 6.76 8.52 12.43
CA GLN A 18 6.13 7.21 12.26
C GLN A 18 6.84 6.38 11.21
N LEU A 19 7.31 6.97 10.11
CA LEU A 19 8.06 6.24 9.10
C LEU A 19 9.35 5.62 9.67
N HIS A 20 10.12 6.42 10.42
CA HIS A 20 11.37 5.95 11.01
C HIS A 20 11.12 4.81 12.00
N ARG A 21 10.12 4.93 12.88
CA ARG A 21 9.74 3.87 13.81
C ARG A 21 9.16 2.63 13.09
N PHE A 22 8.40 2.82 12.02
CA PHE A 22 7.88 1.76 11.15
C PHE A 22 9.02 0.95 10.53
N ILE A 23 10.03 1.61 9.96
CA ILE A 23 11.21 0.95 9.38
C ILE A 23 12.04 0.22 10.44
N ARG A 24 12.22 0.82 11.63
CA ARG A 24 12.87 0.13 12.75
C ARG A 24 12.12 -1.14 13.17
N LYS A 25 10.78 -1.11 13.18
CA LYS A 25 9.93 -2.29 13.46
C LYS A 25 10.08 -3.39 12.42
N LEU A 26 10.35 -3.04 11.16
CA LEU A 26 10.67 -3.99 10.09
C LEU A 26 12.10 -4.51 10.14
N ARG A 27 12.93 -4.12 11.12
CA ARG A 27 14.25 -4.72 11.38
C ARG A 27 15.22 -4.60 10.21
N TYR A 28 15.15 -3.50 9.45
CA TYR A 28 16.20 -3.15 8.49
C TYR A 28 17.52 -2.91 9.24
N LYS A 29 18.61 -3.51 8.74
CA LYS A 29 19.96 -3.23 9.19
C LYS A 29 20.42 -1.90 8.61
N ARG A 30 21.41 -1.27 9.24
CA ARG A 30 21.84 0.11 8.94
C ARG A 30 22.34 0.27 7.50
N GLU A 31 23.06 -0.72 7.01
CA GLU A 31 23.69 -0.81 5.69
C GLU A 31 22.72 -1.20 4.57
N GLU A 32 21.54 -1.72 4.93
CA GLU A 32 20.60 -2.23 3.94
C GLU A 32 19.88 -1.12 3.22
N LYS A 33 19.71 -1.32 1.91
CA LYS A 33 18.97 -0.39 1.07
C LYS A 33 17.47 -0.49 1.38
N LEU A 34 16.90 0.62 1.80
CA LEU A 34 15.46 0.84 1.77
C LEU A 34 15.07 1.08 0.31
N ARG A 35 13.93 0.55 -0.14
CA ARG A 35 13.47 0.73 -1.53
C ARG A 35 12.21 1.56 -1.54
N PHE A 36 12.32 2.83 -1.88
CA PHE A 36 11.18 3.73 -2.05
C PHE A 36 10.82 3.83 -3.52
N LEU A 37 9.52 3.72 -3.82
CA LEU A 37 8.96 3.95 -5.15
C LEU A 37 7.96 5.09 -5.04
N LEU A 38 8.23 6.18 -5.76
CA LEU A 38 7.30 7.30 -5.87
C LEU A 38 6.56 7.18 -7.19
N VAL A 39 5.24 7.24 -7.14
CA VAL A 39 4.40 7.14 -8.35
C VAL A 39 3.40 8.28 -8.33
N TYR A 40 3.33 9.06 -9.40
CA TYR A 40 2.29 10.07 -9.57
C TYR A 40 0.91 9.39 -9.56
N ASP A 41 0.05 9.67 -8.58
CA ASP A 41 -1.20 8.92 -8.35
C ASP A 41 -2.49 9.74 -8.43
N VAL A 42 -2.39 11.01 -8.86
CA VAL A 42 -3.52 11.93 -8.99
C VAL A 42 -4.50 11.46 -10.07
N GLU A 43 -5.79 11.49 -9.75
CA GLU A 43 -6.88 11.18 -10.67
C GLU A 43 -7.87 12.34 -10.81
N ARG A 44 -8.43 12.49 -12.01
CA ARG A 44 -9.55 13.39 -12.31
C ARG A 44 -10.59 12.63 -13.13
N ASN A 45 -11.87 12.68 -12.73
CA ASN A 45 -12.96 11.94 -13.38
C ASN A 45 -12.69 10.43 -13.56
N GLY A 46 -11.94 9.82 -12.63
CA GLY A 46 -11.61 8.39 -12.67
C GLY A 46 -10.46 8.03 -13.61
N SER A 47 -9.82 8.99 -14.29
CA SER A 47 -8.61 8.79 -15.08
C SER A 47 -7.37 9.35 -14.38
N ARG A 48 -6.25 8.63 -14.48
CA ARG A 48 -4.97 9.05 -13.92
C ARG A 48 -4.40 10.19 -14.75
N LEU A 49 -4.02 11.28 -14.10
CA LEU A 49 -3.37 12.39 -14.78
C LEU A 49 -1.91 12.06 -15.10
N LYS A 50 -1.37 12.67 -16.15
CA LYS A 50 0.06 12.62 -16.44
C LYS A 50 0.82 13.47 -15.42
N ALA A 51 2.01 13.02 -15.02
CA ALA A 51 2.89 13.83 -14.19
C ALA A 51 3.23 15.14 -14.92
N PRO A 52 3.31 16.29 -14.20
CA PRO A 52 3.63 17.57 -14.82
C PRO A 52 5.05 17.54 -15.45
N PRO A 53 5.24 18.20 -16.61
CA PRO A 53 6.49 18.13 -17.39
C PRO A 53 7.74 18.60 -16.62
N ASN A 54 7.56 19.45 -15.60
CA ASN A 54 8.64 19.97 -14.74
C ASN A 54 8.97 19.06 -13.54
N ALA A 55 8.51 17.81 -13.52
CA ALA A 55 9.01 16.81 -12.59
C ALA A 55 10.42 16.36 -12.97
N ASN A 56 11.39 17.28 -12.87
CA ASN A 56 12.81 17.14 -13.20
C ASN A 56 13.32 15.69 -13.28
N GLY A 57 13.62 15.22 -14.49
CA GLY A 57 14.77 14.33 -14.79
C GLY A 57 14.81 12.91 -14.24
N PHE A 58 13.82 12.41 -13.51
CA PHE A 58 13.83 11.05 -12.97
C PHE A 58 12.99 10.10 -13.84
N ARG A 59 13.49 9.72 -15.01
CA ARG A 59 13.03 8.51 -15.69
C ARG A 59 13.73 7.30 -15.07
N ALA A 60 12.95 6.33 -14.58
CA ALA A 60 13.45 5.00 -14.26
C ALA A 60 13.05 4.09 -15.43
N SER A 61 14.00 3.70 -16.27
CA SER A 61 13.81 2.72 -17.36
C SER A 61 13.52 1.29 -16.87
N SER A 62 13.39 1.09 -15.55
CA SER A 62 13.21 -0.21 -14.90
C SER A 62 11.99 -0.28 -13.98
N ALA A 63 11.15 0.76 -13.94
CA ALA A 63 9.89 0.72 -13.20
C ALA A 63 8.82 -0.16 -13.87
N SER A 64 8.98 -0.46 -15.17
CA SER A 64 8.17 -1.45 -15.91
C SER A 64 8.12 -2.83 -15.26
N ALA A 65 9.14 -3.24 -14.52
CA ALA A 65 9.16 -4.52 -13.80
C ALA A 65 8.47 -4.49 -12.42
N TRP A 66 7.96 -3.32 -11.98
CA TRP A 66 7.29 -3.13 -10.69
C TRP A 66 5.75 -3.05 -10.82
N SER A 67 5.23 -2.97 -12.05
CA SER A 67 3.81 -2.71 -12.33
C SER A 67 2.95 -3.94 -12.60
N ASP A 68 3.47 -5.17 -12.53
CA ASP A 68 2.68 -6.39 -12.76
C ASP A 68 1.71 -6.74 -11.62
N SER A 69 1.24 -5.73 -10.88
CA SER A 69 0.12 -5.92 -9.99
C SER A 69 -0.69 -4.64 -9.76
N HIS A 70 -1.72 -4.56 -10.59
CA HIS A 70 -3.00 -3.89 -10.37
C HIS A 70 -3.07 -2.37 -10.63
N SER A 71 -2.97 -2.03 -11.92
CA SER A 71 -4.10 -1.35 -12.58
C SER A 71 -4.33 -1.98 -13.95
N SER A 72 -5.51 -2.54 -14.19
CA SER A 72 -5.98 -2.86 -15.54
C SER A 72 -6.03 -1.57 -16.35
N GLY A 73 -4.99 -1.32 -17.12
CA GLY A 73 -4.78 -0.14 -17.94
C GLY A 73 -3.35 -0.13 -18.42
N SER A 74 -3.13 -0.46 -19.69
CA SER A 74 -1.86 -0.23 -20.39
C SER A 74 -1.50 1.25 -20.23
N SER A 75 -0.50 1.57 -19.42
CA SER A 75 -0.10 2.95 -19.18
C SER A 75 1.39 2.99 -18.93
N SER A 76 2.09 3.37 -20.00
CA SER A 76 3.52 3.65 -20.06
C SER A 76 4.03 4.47 -18.87
N ASP A 77 5.01 3.90 -18.16
CA ASP A 77 6.22 4.41 -17.45
C ASP A 77 6.48 5.92 -17.20
N GLN A 78 5.50 6.80 -17.29
CA GLN A 78 5.69 8.24 -17.17
C GLN A 78 5.48 8.72 -15.73
N GLY A 79 6.55 8.72 -14.93
CA GLY A 79 6.60 9.40 -13.63
C GLY A 79 6.85 8.54 -12.39
N ALA A 80 7.51 7.38 -12.52
CA ALA A 80 7.96 6.60 -11.39
C ALA A 80 9.40 6.96 -10.98
N ILE A 81 9.65 7.20 -9.69
CA ILE A 81 10.98 7.51 -9.14
C ILE A 81 11.39 6.45 -8.12
N LEU A 82 12.43 5.69 -8.44
CA LEU A 82 13.02 4.70 -7.55
C LEU A 82 14.20 5.29 -6.75
N LEU A 83 14.15 5.15 -5.43
CA LEU A 83 15.18 5.64 -4.50
C LEU A 83 15.62 4.50 -3.58
N GLN A 84 16.93 4.30 -3.45
CA GLN A 84 17.51 3.17 -2.71
C GLN A 84 18.57 3.58 -1.67
N PRO A 85 18.23 4.46 -0.70
CA PRO A 85 19.20 4.86 0.32
C PRO A 85 19.50 3.72 1.30
N PRO A 86 20.71 3.66 1.88
CA PRO A 86 20.96 2.86 3.08
C PRO A 86 20.03 3.31 4.21
N ALA A 87 19.56 2.37 5.04
CA ALA A 87 18.65 2.66 6.14
C ALA A 87 19.24 3.67 7.15
N ALA A 88 20.55 3.68 7.34
CA ALA A 88 21.26 4.64 8.19
C ALA A 88 21.14 6.10 7.72
N ARG A 89 20.85 6.34 6.42
CA ARG A 89 20.68 7.69 5.87
C ARG A 89 19.25 8.22 5.96
N LEU A 90 18.32 7.42 6.50
CA LEU A 90 16.95 7.85 6.65
C LEU A 90 16.83 8.83 7.83
N SER A 91 16.42 10.07 7.55
CA SER A 91 16.06 11.01 8.61
C SER A 91 14.96 10.45 9.51
N LYS A 92 15.00 10.80 10.80
CA LYS A 92 13.95 10.45 11.76
C LYS A 92 12.62 11.10 11.39
N SER A 93 12.65 12.30 10.82
CA SER A 93 11.46 13.08 10.46
C SER A 93 11.20 13.06 8.96
N VAL A 94 9.98 12.69 8.54
CA VAL A 94 9.54 12.75 7.13
C VAL A 94 9.69 14.13 6.51
N THR A 95 9.63 15.19 7.32
CA THR A 95 9.77 16.58 6.86
C THR A 95 11.18 16.92 6.38
N GLN A 96 12.16 16.05 6.66
CA GLN A 96 13.57 16.25 6.34
C GLN A 96 14.11 15.16 5.40
N ILE A 97 13.28 14.21 4.95
CA ILE A 97 13.76 13.08 4.14
C ILE A 97 14.08 13.56 2.72
N LYS A 98 15.37 13.73 2.47
CA LYS A 98 15.98 13.96 1.16
C LYS A 98 16.78 12.72 0.77
N LEU A 99 16.36 12.01 -0.29
CA LEU A 99 16.99 10.76 -0.74
C LEU A 99 17.54 10.91 -2.15
N ALA A 100 18.73 10.38 -2.40
CA ALA A 100 19.31 10.29 -3.74
C ALA A 100 19.40 8.83 -4.17
N SER A 101 19.43 8.61 -5.49
CA SER A 101 19.79 7.33 -6.09
C SER A 101 21.02 7.55 -6.97
N GLY A 102 22.17 6.97 -6.60
CA GLY A 102 23.45 7.21 -7.28
C GLY A 102 23.89 8.68 -7.23
N ARG A 103 24.40 9.19 -8.36
CA ARG A 103 24.85 10.60 -8.53
C ARG A 103 23.69 11.58 -8.79
N ARG A 104 22.44 11.13 -8.70
CA ARG A 104 21.27 11.98 -9.01
C ARG A 104 20.99 12.95 -7.86
N ARG A 105 20.36 14.08 -8.19
CA ARG A 105 19.93 15.11 -7.23
C ARG A 105 19.05 14.51 -6.13
N ALA A 106 19.23 14.96 -4.89
CA ALA A 106 18.39 14.51 -3.80
C ALA A 106 16.92 14.89 -4.04
N VAL A 107 16.01 13.93 -3.81
CA VAL A 107 14.57 14.05 -3.89
C VAL A 107 14.01 14.20 -2.48
N HIS A 108 13.34 15.34 -2.22
CA HIS A 108 12.60 15.53 -0.99
C HIS A 108 11.26 14.80 -1.07
N LEU A 109 11.08 13.73 -0.28
CA LEU A 109 9.93 12.84 -0.41
C LEU A 109 8.60 13.57 -0.19
N LEU A 110 8.54 14.37 0.87
CA LEU A 110 7.33 15.11 1.21
C LEU A 110 6.97 16.20 0.18
N ALA A 111 7.95 16.91 -0.37
CA ALA A 111 7.70 17.86 -1.45
C ALA A 111 7.13 17.16 -2.69
N ARG A 112 7.64 15.98 -3.06
CA ARG A 112 7.05 15.17 -4.13
C ARG A 112 5.66 14.67 -3.79
N ASN A 113 5.41 14.29 -2.54
CA ASN A 113 4.09 13.90 -2.08
C ASN A 113 3.07 15.04 -2.20
N ALA A 114 3.45 16.26 -1.81
CA ALA A 114 2.63 17.45 -2.01
C ALA A 114 2.34 17.75 -3.49
N GLN A 115 3.23 17.33 -4.40
CA GLN A 115 3.04 17.43 -5.85
C GLN A 115 2.16 16.31 -6.44
N GLY A 116 1.62 15.38 -5.63
CA GLY A 116 0.75 14.30 -6.10
C GLY A 116 1.42 12.94 -6.27
N TYR A 117 2.67 12.77 -5.81
CA TYR A 117 3.32 11.46 -5.82
C TYR A 117 2.95 10.65 -4.58
N ALA A 118 2.39 9.46 -4.77
CA ALA A 118 2.31 8.48 -3.70
C ALA A 118 3.71 7.95 -3.36
N VAL A 119 3.97 7.77 -2.06
CA VAL A 119 5.24 7.21 -1.56
C VAL A 119 4.99 5.78 -1.11
N PHE A 120 5.61 4.84 -1.82
CA PHE A 120 5.60 3.42 -1.48
C PHE A 120 6.98 2.96 -1.02
N MET A 121 7.02 1.84 -0.30
CA MET A 121 8.26 1.17 0.09
C MET A 121 8.14 -0.34 -0.05
N GLY A 122 9.19 -0.99 -0.54
CA GLY A 122 9.32 -2.46 -0.46
C GLY A 122 9.44 -2.90 0.99
N ILE A 123 8.71 -3.95 1.38
CA ILE A 123 8.69 -4.41 2.78
C ILE A 123 9.85 -5.36 3.08
N ASN A 124 10.08 -6.33 2.21
CA ASN A 124 11.13 -7.35 2.35
C ASN A 124 12.47 -6.87 1.80
N GLN A 125 13.59 -7.31 2.36
CA GLN A 125 14.93 -6.88 1.96
C GLN A 125 15.40 -7.64 0.72
N GLY A 126 16.11 -6.92 -0.16
CA GLY A 126 16.75 -7.47 -1.36
C GLY A 126 16.60 -6.51 -2.53
N GLY A 127 16.35 -7.06 -3.72
CA GLY A 127 16.10 -6.30 -4.93
C GLY A 127 14.62 -6.03 -5.20
N VAL A 128 14.32 -5.81 -6.47
CA VAL A 128 13.04 -5.25 -6.92
C VAL A 128 12.11 -6.32 -7.50
N LYS A 129 12.69 -7.47 -7.86
CA LYS A 129 11.98 -8.67 -8.28
C LYS A 129 11.98 -9.67 -7.14
N ASP A 130 11.01 -10.58 -7.12
CA ASP A 130 10.88 -11.62 -6.09
C ASP A 130 12.15 -12.46 -5.96
N ARG A 131 12.77 -12.84 -7.09
CA ARG A 131 14.04 -13.59 -7.12
C ARG A 131 15.21 -12.87 -6.47
N ASP A 132 15.14 -11.54 -6.34
CA ASP A 132 16.20 -10.74 -5.74
C ASP A 132 15.97 -10.52 -4.22
N ILE A 133 14.84 -10.98 -3.67
CA ILE A 133 14.52 -10.86 -2.25
C ILE A 133 15.32 -11.88 -1.46
N ARG A 134 16.08 -11.40 -0.48
CA ARG A 134 17.00 -12.20 0.32
C ARG A 134 16.56 -12.37 1.77
N ARG A 135 15.60 -11.56 2.23
CA ARG A 135 15.02 -11.71 3.57
C ARG A 135 13.57 -11.24 3.63
N VAL A 136 12.74 -12.06 4.27
CA VAL A 136 11.40 -11.66 4.68
C VAL A 136 11.51 -10.83 5.97
N ASN A 137 11.06 -9.58 5.91
CA ASN A 137 11.04 -8.69 7.08
C ASN A 137 9.70 -8.74 7.80
N ALA A 138 8.61 -9.02 7.08
CA ALA A 138 7.28 -9.18 7.63
C ALA A 138 6.40 -10.05 6.73
N GLN A 139 5.39 -10.68 7.34
CA GLN A 139 4.16 -11.05 6.63
C GLN A 139 3.18 -9.89 6.74
N PHE A 140 2.30 -9.68 5.76
CA PHE A 140 1.44 -8.49 5.77
C PHE A 140 0.10 -8.70 5.08
N ILE A 141 -0.85 -7.80 5.23
CA ILE A 141 -2.11 -7.79 4.46
C ILE A 141 -2.41 -6.36 4.02
N ASP A 142 -3.20 -6.23 2.95
CA ASP A 142 -3.74 -4.98 2.42
C ASP A 142 -5.25 -5.16 2.23
N VAL A 143 -6.00 -4.56 3.14
CA VAL A 143 -7.45 -4.64 3.16
C VAL A 143 -7.99 -3.35 2.56
N ASP A 144 -8.53 -3.42 1.34
CA ASP A 144 -9.28 -2.35 0.67
C ASP A 144 -10.78 -2.59 0.86
N LEU A 145 -11.42 -1.77 1.71
CA LEU A 145 -12.85 -1.86 2.01
C LEU A 145 -13.70 -0.99 1.09
N ASN A 146 -13.10 -0.26 0.15
CA ASN A 146 -13.85 0.62 -0.75
C ASN A 146 -14.38 -0.13 -1.98
N LYS A 147 -13.59 -1.08 -2.49
CA LYS A 147 -13.88 -1.74 -3.76
C LYS A 147 -14.70 -3.00 -3.57
N ILE A 148 -15.53 -3.28 -4.57
CA ILE A 148 -16.13 -4.58 -4.85
C ILE A 148 -15.69 -4.95 -6.26
N ALA A 149 -15.09 -6.12 -6.41
CA ALA A 149 -14.64 -6.65 -7.70
C ALA A 149 -15.05 -8.12 -7.76
N GLU A 150 -16.00 -8.44 -8.64
CA GLU A 150 -16.57 -9.79 -8.78
C GLU A 150 -16.69 -10.12 -10.27
N SER A 151 -16.45 -11.38 -10.64
CA SER A 151 -16.58 -11.88 -12.01
C SER A 151 -17.72 -12.90 -12.10
N PHE A 152 -18.47 -12.87 -13.20
CA PHE A 152 -19.64 -13.71 -13.44
C PHE A 152 -19.55 -14.36 -14.82
N PRO A 153 -19.90 -15.65 -14.95
CA PRO A 153 -19.95 -16.34 -16.24
C PRO A 153 -21.12 -15.84 -17.11
N THR A 154 -22.23 -15.44 -16.50
CA THR A 154 -23.45 -15.06 -17.22
C THR A 154 -23.92 -13.65 -16.88
N LYS A 155 -24.60 -13.01 -17.84
CA LYS A 155 -25.19 -11.68 -17.64
C LYS A 155 -26.29 -11.70 -16.58
N ALA A 156 -27.07 -12.78 -16.53
CA ALA A 156 -28.17 -12.93 -15.57
C ALA A 156 -27.68 -12.92 -14.11
N GLU A 157 -26.56 -13.59 -13.82
CA GLU A 157 -25.94 -13.59 -12.49
C GLU A 157 -25.40 -12.21 -12.12
N LEU A 158 -24.71 -11.56 -13.06
CA LEU A 158 -24.25 -10.18 -12.89
C LEU A 158 -25.44 -9.25 -12.57
N ASP A 159 -26.49 -9.29 -13.39
CA ASP A 159 -27.64 -8.39 -13.25
C ASP A 159 -28.34 -8.62 -11.90
N ARG A 160 -28.45 -9.87 -11.46
CA ARG A 160 -28.94 -10.22 -10.11
C ARG A 160 -28.05 -9.61 -9.02
N ARG A 161 -26.74 -9.70 -9.15
CA ARG A 161 -25.79 -9.11 -8.19
C ARG A 161 -25.90 -7.59 -8.15
N VAL A 162 -25.96 -6.94 -9.30
CA VAL A 162 -26.10 -5.48 -9.40
C VAL A 162 -27.40 -5.01 -8.77
N ARG A 163 -28.53 -5.69 -9.03
CA ARG A 163 -29.81 -5.40 -8.37
C ARG A 163 -29.71 -5.56 -6.85
N ALA A 164 -29.15 -6.66 -6.35
CA ALA A 164 -28.98 -6.87 -4.92
C ALA A 164 -28.10 -5.80 -4.24
N LEU A 165 -27.04 -5.36 -4.92
CA LEU A 165 -26.18 -4.27 -4.44
C LEU A 165 -26.90 -2.93 -4.38
N ARG A 166 -27.66 -2.58 -5.42
CA ARG A 166 -28.43 -1.33 -5.48
C ARG A 166 -29.60 -1.33 -4.50
N ALA A 167 -30.22 -2.48 -4.26
CA ALA A 167 -31.32 -2.64 -3.31
C ALA A 167 -30.86 -2.62 -1.84
N ASN A 168 -29.55 -2.68 -1.56
CA ASN A 168 -29.02 -2.63 -0.20
C ASN A 168 -28.57 -1.19 0.17
N PRO A 169 -29.43 -0.39 0.83
CA PRO A 169 -29.09 0.98 1.19
C PRO A 169 -27.90 1.06 2.15
N ALA A 170 -27.66 0.02 2.96
CA ALA A 170 -26.53 -0.02 3.87
C ALA A 170 -25.17 -0.05 3.15
N GLU A 171 -25.15 -0.44 1.87
CA GLU A 171 -23.91 -0.55 1.10
C GLU A 171 -23.40 0.78 0.54
N GLN A 172 -24.28 1.80 0.43
CA GLN A 172 -23.95 3.18 0.06
C GLN A 172 -22.91 3.25 -1.08
N LEU A 173 -23.32 2.86 -2.28
CA LEU A 173 -22.43 2.84 -3.44
C LEU A 173 -22.31 4.23 -4.05
N ARG A 174 -21.07 4.61 -4.36
CA ARG A 174 -20.74 5.82 -5.14
C ARG A 174 -20.75 5.55 -6.64
N MET A 175 -20.29 4.36 -7.05
CA MET A 175 -20.12 3.99 -8.44
C MET A 175 -20.36 2.50 -8.62
N VAL A 176 -20.98 2.13 -9.74
CA VAL A 176 -21.06 0.76 -10.24
C VAL A 176 -20.72 0.78 -11.72
N ALA A 177 -19.74 -0.02 -12.11
CA ALA A 177 -19.29 -0.20 -13.47
C ALA A 177 -19.30 -1.69 -13.82
N VAL A 178 -19.70 -2.00 -15.05
CA VAL A 178 -19.71 -3.35 -15.60
C VAL A 178 -18.83 -3.34 -16.85
N SER A 179 -17.99 -4.36 -16.99
CA SER A 179 -17.19 -4.60 -18.19
C SER A 179 -17.13 -6.09 -18.50
N ARG A 180 -16.41 -6.46 -19.55
CA ARG A 180 -15.98 -7.85 -19.78
C ARG A 180 -14.46 -7.95 -19.64
N ASP A 181 -13.97 -9.08 -19.14
CA ASP A 181 -12.54 -9.39 -19.17
C ASP A 181 -12.12 -10.06 -20.48
N ALA A 182 -10.82 -10.35 -20.60
CA ALA A 182 -10.25 -11.01 -21.78
C ALA A 182 -10.78 -12.44 -22.01
N ARG A 183 -11.39 -13.06 -21.00
CA ARG A 183 -12.01 -14.39 -21.09
C ARG A 183 -13.50 -14.29 -21.41
N GLY A 184 -14.02 -13.08 -21.67
CA GLY A 184 -15.43 -12.81 -21.94
C GLY A 184 -16.32 -12.81 -20.69
N GLN A 185 -15.77 -13.03 -19.49
CA GLN A 185 -16.54 -13.01 -18.25
C GLN A 185 -17.00 -11.60 -17.94
N PHE A 186 -18.18 -11.47 -17.33
CA PHE A 186 -18.70 -10.20 -16.88
C PHE A 186 -18.01 -9.77 -15.59
N VAL A 187 -17.44 -8.58 -15.56
CA VAL A 187 -16.75 -8.03 -14.39
C VAL A 187 -17.56 -6.87 -13.82
N LEU A 188 -17.93 -7.00 -12.56
CA LEU A 188 -18.53 -5.96 -11.76
C LEU A 188 -17.45 -5.24 -10.96
N LYS A 189 -17.35 -3.92 -11.11
CA LYS A 189 -16.55 -3.04 -10.26
C LYS A 189 -17.44 -2.01 -9.60
N ALA A 190 -17.53 -2.03 -8.27
CA ALA A 190 -18.25 -1.01 -7.53
C ALA A 190 -17.35 -0.34 -6.48
N GLN A 191 -17.65 0.92 -6.17
CA GLN A 191 -16.96 1.70 -5.15
C GLN A 191 -17.97 2.23 -4.13
N ARG A 192 -17.65 2.08 -2.85
CA ARG A 192 -18.47 2.58 -1.74
C ARG A 192 -18.22 4.08 -1.49
N THR A 193 -19.14 4.74 -0.78
CA THR A 193 -18.92 6.10 -0.26
C THR A 193 -17.84 6.11 0.82
N GLU A 194 -17.26 7.29 1.09
CA GLU A 194 -16.30 7.46 2.18
C GLU A 194 -16.92 7.14 3.55
N ALA A 195 -18.19 7.53 3.76
CA ALA A 195 -18.95 7.22 4.98
C ALA A 195 -19.07 5.71 5.21
N ARG A 196 -19.39 4.95 4.17
CA ARG A 196 -19.46 3.49 4.28
C ARG A 196 -18.10 2.85 4.53
N VAL A 197 -17.03 3.34 3.89
CA VAL A 197 -15.67 2.87 4.16
C VAL A 197 -15.30 3.08 5.62
N ALA A 198 -15.65 4.23 6.22
CA ALA A 198 -15.41 4.49 7.63
C ALA A 198 -16.14 3.47 8.53
N GLN A 199 -17.42 3.19 8.27
CA GLN A 199 -18.18 2.16 9.00
C GLN A 199 -17.56 0.76 8.85
N LEU A 200 -17.12 0.40 7.63
CA LEU A 200 -16.50 -0.90 7.38
C LEU A 200 -15.14 -1.03 8.08
N LYS A 201 -14.36 0.05 8.15
CA LYS A 201 -13.09 0.10 8.89
C LYS A 201 -13.31 -0.22 10.38
N GLU A 202 -14.29 0.41 11.01
CA GLU A 202 -14.65 0.13 12.41
C GLU A 202 -15.10 -1.31 12.60
N ARG A 203 -15.97 -1.81 11.72
CA ARG A 203 -16.44 -3.21 11.75
C ARG A 203 -15.28 -4.19 11.57
N PHE A 204 -14.33 -3.89 10.69
CA PHE A 204 -13.14 -4.71 10.48
C PHE A 204 -12.29 -4.81 11.75
N LEU A 205 -12.01 -3.69 12.41
CA LEU A 205 -11.27 -3.68 13.66
C LEU A 205 -12.05 -4.36 14.80
N LYS A 206 -13.38 -4.21 14.87
CA LYS A 206 -14.22 -4.92 15.83
C LYS A 206 -14.16 -6.43 15.61
N LYS A 207 -14.29 -6.89 14.36
CA LYS A 207 -14.27 -8.30 13.99
C LYS A 207 -12.91 -8.96 14.23
N TYR A 208 -11.82 -8.29 13.85
CA TYR A 208 -10.48 -8.88 13.84
C TYR A 208 -9.55 -8.34 14.94
N GLY A 209 -10.05 -7.49 15.84
CA GLY A 209 -9.22 -6.78 16.83
C GLY A 209 -8.40 -7.68 17.74
N GLY A 210 -8.95 -8.84 18.13
CA GLY A 210 -8.21 -9.87 18.88
C GLY A 210 -7.00 -10.40 18.11
N LEU A 211 -7.21 -10.79 16.84
CA LEU A 211 -6.19 -11.35 15.96
C LEU A 211 -5.14 -10.30 15.52
N LEU A 212 -5.56 -9.05 15.34
CA LEU A 212 -4.69 -7.95 14.92
C LEU A 212 -3.98 -7.25 16.08
N ARG A 213 -4.27 -7.62 17.33
CA ARG A 213 -3.72 -6.96 18.53
C ARG A 213 -2.19 -6.90 18.51
N GLN A 214 -1.55 -7.95 18.02
CA GLN A 214 -0.10 -8.07 17.94
C GLN A 214 0.51 -7.55 16.63
N ALA A 215 -0.31 -7.25 15.63
CA ALA A 215 0.12 -6.69 14.36
C ALA A 215 0.42 -5.19 14.47
N MET A 216 1.37 -4.71 13.67
CA MET A 216 1.52 -3.28 13.40
C MET A 216 0.49 -2.89 12.34
N ILE A 217 -0.41 -1.96 12.64
CA ILE A 217 -1.51 -1.56 11.75
C ILE A 217 -1.26 -0.14 11.26
N VAL A 218 -1.24 0.01 9.94
CA VAL A 218 -1.22 1.29 9.24
C VAL A 218 -2.59 1.51 8.63
N GLU A 219 -3.22 2.62 9.00
CA GLU A 219 -4.46 3.05 8.37
C GLU A 219 -4.16 3.73 7.03
N THR A 220 -4.82 3.25 5.97
CA THR A 220 -4.80 3.84 4.62
C THR A 220 -6.15 4.45 4.30
N LYS A 221 -6.30 5.10 3.13
CA LYS A 221 -7.57 5.76 2.77
C LYS A 221 -8.76 4.80 2.83
N ASN A 222 -8.62 3.64 2.18
CA ASN A 222 -9.72 2.71 1.98
C ASN A 222 -9.75 1.53 2.96
N GLY A 223 -8.79 1.41 3.87
CA GLY A 223 -8.78 0.34 4.86
C GLY A 223 -7.48 0.31 5.64
N TYR A 224 -6.84 -0.87 5.73
CA TYR A 224 -5.69 -1.10 6.59
C TYR A 224 -4.63 -1.94 5.91
N HIS A 225 -3.37 -1.54 6.10
CA HIS A 225 -2.26 -2.47 6.02
C HIS A 225 -1.98 -3.02 7.42
N ALA A 226 -1.87 -4.34 7.58
CA ALA A 226 -1.37 -4.94 8.81
C ALA A 226 -0.08 -5.71 8.53
N TYR A 227 0.89 -5.58 9.42
CA TYR A 227 2.21 -6.18 9.30
C TYR A 227 2.52 -6.99 10.56
N TRP A 228 3.04 -8.19 10.35
CA TRP A 228 3.64 -9.03 11.38
C TRP A 228 5.14 -9.12 11.08
N PRO A 229 5.98 -8.26 11.69
CA PRO A 229 7.42 -8.33 11.54
C PRO A 229 7.92 -9.72 11.93
N VAL A 230 8.81 -10.29 11.12
CA VAL A 230 9.36 -11.64 11.33
C VAL A 230 10.87 -11.60 11.53
N HIS A 231 11.39 -12.59 12.25
CA HIS A 231 12.82 -12.89 12.29
C HIS A 231 13.05 -14.30 11.74
N GLY A 232 14.19 -14.50 11.06
CA GLY A 232 14.52 -15.79 10.44
C GLY A 232 13.49 -16.27 9.39
N GLY A 233 12.80 -15.34 8.72
CA GLY A 233 11.75 -15.69 7.77
C GLY A 233 12.31 -16.39 6.53
N ALA A 234 11.85 -17.61 6.27
CA ALA A 234 12.16 -18.38 5.08
C ALA A 234 11.35 -17.86 3.89
N ILE A 235 12.04 -17.69 2.74
CA ILE A 235 11.43 -17.22 1.49
C ILE A 235 10.33 -18.18 1.03
N ALA A 236 10.57 -19.50 1.09
CA ALA A 236 9.62 -20.53 0.67
C ALA A 236 8.31 -20.52 1.49
N LYS A 237 8.37 -20.08 2.77
CA LYS A 237 7.18 -19.97 3.63
C LYS A 237 6.38 -18.67 3.38
N PHE A 238 6.90 -17.72 2.61
CA PHE A 238 6.24 -16.42 2.41
C PHE A 238 4.87 -16.59 1.75
N VAL A 239 4.84 -17.13 0.53
CA VAL A 239 3.62 -17.23 -0.30
C VAL A 239 2.52 -18.06 0.38
N PRO A 240 2.78 -19.27 0.93
CA PRO A 240 1.72 -20.06 1.59
C PRO A 240 1.08 -19.32 2.77
N ILE A 241 1.90 -18.68 3.62
CA ILE A 241 1.40 -17.89 4.75
C ILE A 241 0.63 -16.66 4.26
N GLN A 242 1.13 -16.01 3.22
CA GLN A 242 0.51 -14.82 2.64
C GLN A 242 -0.88 -15.14 2.05
N ASN A 243 -1.02 -16.28 1.37
CA ASN A 243 -2.31 -16.81 0.89
C ASN A 243 -3.28 -17.09 2.05
N ALA A 244 -2.81 -17.75 3.11
CA ALA A 244 -3.62 -18.06 4.28
C ALA A 244 -4.09 -16.78 5.01
N LEU A 245 -3.23 -15.77 5.12
CA LEU A 245 -3.57 -14.45 5.64
C LEU A 245 -4.62 -13.76 4.77
N THR A 246 -4.46 -13.78 3.45
CA THR A 246 -5.42 -13.21 2.51
C THR A 246 -6.80 -13.81 2.70
N LYS A 247 -6.90 -15.14 2.75
CA LYS A 247 -8.17 -15.85 2.97
C LYS A 247 -8.78 -15.50 4.33
N LYS A 248 -7.98 -15.43 5.39
CA LYS A 248 -8.48 -15.18 6.75
C LYS A 248 -9.05 -13.77 6.94
N PHE A 249 -8.39 -12.76 6.35
CA PHE A 249 -8.72 -11.35 6.57
C PHE A 249 -9.46 -10.68 5.41
N GLY A 250 -9.63 -11.37 4.28
CA GLY A 250 -10.18 -10.76 3.06
C GLY A 250 -9.25 -9.68 2.50
N SER A 251 -7.94 -9.94 2.53
CA SER A 251 -6.92 -9.07 1.92
C SER A 251 -7.00 -9.12 0.40
N ASP A 252 -6.37 -8.15 -0.27
CA ASP A 252 -6.06 -8.26 -1.70
C ASP A 252 -5.28 -9.56 -1.99
N PRO A 253 -5.77 -10.48 -2.84
CA PRO A 253 -5.09 -11.73 -3.18
C PRO A 253 -3.76 -11.55 -3.91
N HIS A 254 -3.51 -10.39 -4.49
CA HIS A 254 -2.28 -10.12 -5.22
C HIS A 254 -1.12 -9.75 -4.32
N ILE A 255 -1.34 -9.57 -3.01
CA ILE A 255 -0.29 -9.19 -2.06
C ILE A 255 0.73 -10.31 -1.76
N THR A 256 0.75 -11.37 -2.57
CA THR A 256 1.48 -12.62 -2.33
C THR A 256 2.91 -12.63 -2.86
N ASN A 257 3.30 -11.63 -3.65
CA ASN A 257 4.66 -11.50 -4.17
C ASN A 257 5.63 -10.90 -3.13
N LEU A 258 6.85 -11.41 -3.09
CA LEU A 258 7.89 -11.04 -2.12
C LEU A 258 8.34 -9.58 -2.24
N SER A 259 8.35 -9.04 -3.45
CA SER A 259 8.84 -7.69 -3.77
C SER A 259 7.80 -6.59 -3.55
N ARG A 260 6.60 -6.93 -3.07
CA ARG A 260 5.47 -6.01 -2.92
C ARG A 260 5.88 -4.69 -2.24
N VAL A 261 5.46 -3.59 -2.87
CA VAL A 261 5.54 -2.25 -2.31
C VAL A 261 4.24 -1.86 -1.64
N MET A 262 4.34 -1.16 -0.52
CA MET A 262 3.19 -0.72 0.27
C MET A 262 3.26 0.78 0.53
N ARG A 263 2.10 1.44 0.64
CA ARG A 263 2.05 2.82 1.13
C ARG A 263 2.60 2.86 2.56
N VAL A 264 3.43 3.86 2.85
CA VAL A 264 4.11 4.01 4.14
C VAL A 264 3.54 5.18 4.95
N PRO A 265 3.58 5.12 6.29
CA PRO A 265 3.04 6.17 7.15
C PRO A 265 3.85 7.47 7.05
N GLY A 266 3.18 8.60 7.32
CA GLY A 266 3.77 9.94 7.30
C GLY A 266 3.65 10.67 5.96
N PHE A 267 2.95 10.09 4.98
CA PHE A 267 2.66 10.70 3.68
C PHE A 267 1.17 10.62 3.35
N TYR A 268 0.71 11.54 2.52
CA TYR A 268 -0.66 11.58 2.05
C TYR A 268 -0.88 10.64 0.86
N HIS A 269 -2.05 10.01 0.83
CA HIS A 269 -2.60 9.41 -0.38
C HIS A 269 -3.24 10.53 -1.21
N MET A 270 -2.68 10.77 -2.41
CA MET A 270 -2.94 11.98 -3.20
C MET A 270 -3.83 11.77 -4.43
N LYS A 271 -4.47 10.60 -4.54
CA LYS A 271 -5.31 10.24 -5.68
C LYS A 271 -6.48 11.19 -5.89
N ASN A 272 -7.00 11.76 -4.82
CA ASN A 272 -7.83 12.96 -4.88
C ASN A 272 -7.10 14.09 -4.11
N PRO A 273 -6.46 15.05 -4.79
CA PRO A 273 -5.74 16.15 -4.15
C PRO A 273 -6.63 17.05 -3.28
N ASP A 274 -7.92 17.15 -3.58
CA ASP A 274 -8.88 17.96 -2.80
C ASP A 274 -9.29 17.28 -1.50
N ARG A 275 -9.08 15.97 -1.41
CA ARG A 275 -9.35 15.14 -0.22
C ARG A 275 -8.21 14.16 0.05
N PRO A 276 -7.01 14.67 0.42
CA PRO A 276 -5.85 13.84 0.69
C PRO A 276 -6.05 13.09 2.00
N PHE A 277 -5.57 11.85 2.07
CA PHE A 277 -5.67 11.03 3.28
C PHE A 277 -4.29 10.75 3.86
N LEU A 278 -4.02 11.16 5.10
CA LEU A 278 -2.74 10.89 5.75
C LEU A 278 -2.64 9.42 6.16
N VAL A 279 -1.70 8.69 5.54
CA VAL A 279 -1.38 7.32 5.94
C VAL A 279 -0.64 7.36 7.27
N ARG A 280 -1.12 6.62 8.27
CA ARG A 280 -0.58 6.68 9.65
C ARG A 280 -0.60 5.34 10.35
N VAL A 281 0.32 5.15 11.28
CA VAL A 281 0.30 3.99 12.18
C VAL A 281 -0.77 4.23 13.25
N VAL A 282 -1.73 3.31 13.35
CA VAL A 282 -2.78 3.32 14.39
C VAL A 282 -2.52 2.30 15.49
N ARG A 283 -1.64 1.32 15.25
CA ARG A 283 -1.18 0.35 16.25
C ARG A 283 0.24 -0.10 15.95
N TRP A 284 1.10 -0.13 16.96
CA TRP A 284 2.51 -0.55 16.77
C TRP A 284 2.73 -2.06 16.87
N GLY A 285 1.75 -2.82 17.35
CA GLY A 285 1.88 -4.27 17.56
C GLY A 285 2.92 -4.65 18.63
N ARG A 286 3.20 -5.94 18.74
CA ARG A 286 4.08 -6.49 19.78
C ARG A 286 5.56 -6.12 19.60
N LYS A 287 6.35 -6.09 20.67
CA LYS A 287 7.76 -5.64 20.63
C LYS A 287 8.68 -6.61 19.87
N LYS A 288 8.60 -7.91 20.16
CA LYS A 288 9.44 -8.95 19.53
C LYS A 288 8.87 -9.35 18.16
N PRO A 289 9.67 -9.55 17.11
CA PRO A 289 9.17 -10.10 15.84
C PRO A 289 8.70 -11.56 16.02
N PHE A 290 7.87 -12.06 15.12
CA PHE A 290 7.42 -13.45 15.07
C PHE A 290 8.44 -14.36 14.41
N THR A 291 8.46 -15.65 14.75
CA THR A 291 8.82 -16.66 13.74
C THR A 291 7.62 -16.90 12.83
N GLN A 292 7.84 -17.38 11.60
CA GLN A 292 6.74 -17.71 10.70
C GLN A 292 5.82 -18.80 11.30
N ASP A 293 6.38 -19.78 12.01
CA ASP A 293 5.61 -20.87 12.64
C ASP A 293 4.79 -20.37 13.83
N GLU A 294 5.34 -19.47 14.64
CA GLU A 294 4.60 -18.80 15.71
C GLU A 294 3.43 -17.97 15.15
N LEU A 295 3.64 -17.27 14.03
CA LEU A 295 2.59 -16.52 13.38
C LEU A 295 1.47 -17.44 12.88
N VAL A 296 1.84 -18.53 12.21
CA VAL A 296 0.89 -19.55 11.72
C VAL A 296 0.06 -20.12 12.87
N LYS A 297 0.71 -20.51 13.98
CA LYS A 297 0.04 -21.05 15.17
C LYS A 297 -0.86 -20.01 15.83
N SER A 298 -0.34 -18.81 16.11
CA SER A 298 -1.07 -17.76 16.83
C SER A 298 -2.30 -17.26 16.09
N LEU A 299 -2.30 -17.29 14.77
CA LEU A 299 -3.44 -16.93 13.94
C LEU A 299 -4.27 -18.14 13.48
N GLY A 300 -3.89 -19.38 13.83
CA GLY A 300 -4.54 -20.59 13.34
C GLY A 300 -4.67 -20.59 11.81
N LEU A 301 -3.56 -20.33 11.10
CA LEU A 301 -3.52 -20.31 9.65
C LEU A 301 -3.54 -21.74 9.11
N LYS A 302 -4.34 -21.97 8.06
CA LYS A 302 -4.33 -23.20 7.28
C LYS A 302 -3.51 -22.94 6.02
N LEU A 303 -2.34 -23.56 5.92
CA LEU A 303 -1.40 -23.41 4.80
C LEU A 303 -1.77 -24.33 3.63
#